data_AF-A0A699YX37-F1
#
_entry.id   AF-A0A699YX37-F1
#
_cell.length_a   1.000
_cell.length_b   1.000
_cell.length_c   1.000
_cell.angle_alpha   90.00
_cell.angle_beta   90.00
_cell.angle_gamma   90.00
#
_symmetry.space_group_name_H-M   'P 1'
#
loop_
_entity.id
_entity.type
_entity.pdbx_description
1 polymer ?
#
loop_
_entity_poly.entity_id
_entity_poly.type
_entity_poly.pdbx_seq_one_letter_code
_entity_poly.pdbx_strand_id
1 'polypeptide(L)'
;PQEDARTQIKARLAECDAVLNASKAQQEVEQKILDERRSKQSELEGDIPQLLVEKKECYEIVQALRAKINEVYAEYNVKYKEYIDLDRNYNNYMRHVKRQDYLERQKAREERAAAENGMDSSNPDAPSSAANNDMPVVEAYAAEVFTIEQLVGYLRKLLPSDDQKAVVEAEVKAVEVPKGMKLLKKKDEEEEFFAVPKKKKEQGKKGSEPRLSSKPAPAAVAAAEPSKKKLQHSLETLKTFMGFAVEVPQTVAELPGTIEK
;
A
#
# COMPACT_ATOMS: atom_id res chain seq x y z
N PRO A 1 102.84 46.07 34.24
CA PRO A 1 102.43 44.66 34.02
C PRO A 1 101.20 44.22 34.84
N GLN A 2 101.13 44.50 36.15
CA GLN A 2 99.98 44.06 36.98
C GLN A 2 98.69 44.88 36.76
N GLU A 3 98.80 46.16 36.40
CA GLU A 3 97.63 47.00 36.11
C GLU A 3 96.94 46.63 34.79
N ASP A 4 97.72 46.30 33.75
CA ASP A 4 97.21 45.84 32.45
C ASP A 4 96.44 44.51 32.56
N ALA A 5 96.89 43.61 33.44
CA ALA A 5 96.18 42.36 33.72
C ALA A 5 94.83 42.61 34.43
N ARG A 6 94.78 43.58 35.35
CA ARG A 6 93.54 43.95 36.06
C ARG A 6 92.52 44.61 35.13
N THR A 7 92.97 45.44 34.19
CA THR A 7 92.07 46.07 33.20
C THR A 7 91.52 45.04 32.22
N GLN A 8 92.33 44.09 31.75
CA GLN A 8 91.87 42.98 30.90
C GLN A 8 90.83 42.08 31.59
N ILE A 9 91.04 41.75 32.87
CA ILE A 9 90.08 40.95 33.65
C ILE A 9 88.75 41.71 33.80
N LYS A 10 88.78 43.01 34.11
CA LYS A 10 87.57 43.84 34.19
C LYS A 10 86.81 43.92 32.87
N ALA A 11 87.53 44.03 31.75
CA ALA A 11 86.91 44.02 30.41
C ALA A 11 86.19 42.69 30.12
N ARG A 12 86.84 41.55 30.41
CA ARG A 12 86.20 40.23 30.28
C ARG A 12 85.01 40.04 31.21
N LEU A 13 85.07 40.58 32.43
CA LEU A 13 83.96 40.52 33.39
C LEU A 13 82.75 41.30 32.87
N ALA A 14 82.98 42.50 32.30
CA ALA A 14 81.93 43.29 31.67
C ALA A 14 81.35 42.61 30.42
N GLU A 15 82.18 41.94 29.60
CA GLU A 15 81.71 41.12 28.47
C GLU A 15 80.86 39.94 28.95
N CYS A 16 81.30 39.22 29.98
CA CYS A 16 80.54 38.13 30.58
C CYS A 16 79.21 38.62 31.14
N ASP A 17 79.18 39.74 31.85
CA ASP A 17 77.95 40.34 32.39
C ASP A 17 76.98 40.76 31.27
N ALA A 18 77.50 41.31 30.16
CA ALA A 18 76.70 41.66 29.00
C ALA A 18 76.07 40.41 28.34
N VAL A 19 76.83 39.32 28.20
CA VAL A 19 76.31 38.04 27.69
C VAL A 19 75.28 37.44 28.65
N LEU A 20 75.51 37.52 29.95
CA LEU A 20 74.60 37.00 30.98
C LEU A 20 73.27 37.75 30.96
N ASN A 21 73.31 39.08 30.82
CA ASN A 21 72.12 39.92 30.70
C ASN A 21 71.37 39.67 29.38
N ALA A 22 72.08 39.50 28.26
CA ALA A 22 71.47 39.15 26.99
C ALA A 22 70.79 37.77 27.03
N SER A 23 71.42 36.78 27.67
CA SER A 23 70.85 35.43 27.84
C SER A 23 69.61 35.46 28.74
N LYS A 24 69.62 36.22 29.84
CA LYS A 24 68.43 36.42 30.68
C LYS A 24 67.28 37.08 29.92
N ALA A 25 67.57 38.10 29.10
CA ALA A 25 66.57 38.74 28.26
C ALA A 25 65.97 37.76 27.24
N GLN A 26 66.79 36.88 26.64
CA GLN A 26 66.30 35.82 25.76
C GLN A 26 65.43 34.80 26.51
N GLN A 27 65.83 34.38 27.71
CA GLN A 27 65.04 33.47 28.54
C GLN A 27 63.66 34.06 28.88
N GLU A 28 63.59 35.34 29.24
CA GLU A 28 62.31 36.00 29.51
C GLU A 28 61.40 36.07 28.28
N VAL A 29 61.96 36.29 27.10
CA VAL A 29 61.21 36.27 25.83
C VAL A 29 60.71 34.86 25.52
N GLU A 30 61.55 33.85 25.66
CA GLU A 30 61.18 32.45 25.42
C GLU A 30 60.12 31.96 26.42
N GLN A 31 60.22 32.36 27.69
CA GLN A 31 59.20 32.05 28.70
C GLN A 31 57.85 32.66 28.33
N LYS A 32 57.81 33.94 27.91
CA LYS A 32 56.58 34.58 27.43
C LYS A 32 55.99 33.83 26.23
N ILE A 33 56.81 33.42 25.27
CA ILE A 33 56.37 32.64 24.11
C ILE A 33 55.81 31.27 24.54
N LEU A 34 56.43 30.60 25.50
CA LEU A 34 55.95 29.32 26.02
C LEU A 34 54.62 29.48 26.75
N ASP A 35 54.46 30.52 27.56
CA ASP A 35 53.22 30.79 28.28
C ASP A 35 52.09 31.18 27.32
N GLU A 36 52.38 31.97 26.29
CA GLU A 36 51.43 32.25 25.20
C GLU A 36 51.03 30.98 24.45
N ARG A 37 51.96 30.05 24.20
CA ARG A 37 51.62 28.76 23.55
C ARG A 37 50.79 27.86 24.46
N ARG A 38 51.11 27.82 25.75
CA ARG A 38 50.36 27.04 26.75
C ARG A 38 48.95 27.58 26.94
N SER A 39 48.77 28.90 26.98
CA SER A 39 47.44 29.51 27.05
C SER A 39 46.61 29.18 25.81
N LYS A 40 47.19 29.34 24.60
CA LYS A 40 46.52 28.94 23.34
C LYS A 40 46.18 27.45 23.29
N GLN A 41 47.06 26.58 23.77
CA GLN A 41 46.76 25.13 23.87
C GLN A 41 45.63 24.86 24.87
N SER A 42 45.65 25.49 26.04
CA SER A 42 44.59 25.36 27.04
C SER A 42 43.24 25.87 26.52
N GLU A 43 43.23 26.94 25.71
CA GLU A 43 42.01 27.44 25.06
C GLU A 43 41.48 26.47 24.00
N LEU A 44 42.37 25.82 23.23
CA LEU A 44 42.00 24.82 22.24
C LEU A 44 41.55 23.50 22.86
N GLU A 45 42.13 23.12 24.00
CA GLU A 45 41.86 21.86 24.70
C GLU A 45 40.74 21.95 25.74
N GLY A 46 40.29 23.16 26.07
CA GLY A 46 39.43 23.45 27.21
C GLY A 46 38.13 22.65 27.28
N ASP A 47 37.61 22.20 26.13
CA ASP A 47 36.34 21.46 26.05
C ASP A 47 36.49 19.98 25.64
N ILE A 48 37.72 19.51 25.40
CA ILE A 48 37.96 18.13 24.97
C ILE A 48 37.48 17.09 26.00
N PRO A 49 37.73 17.25 27.31
CA PRO A 49 37.27 16.27 28.30
C PRO A 49 35.74 16.16 28.36
N GLN A 50 35.03 17.27 28.24
CA GLN A 50 33.58 17.29 28.26
C GLN A 50 33.01 16.64 26.99
N LEU A 51 33.54 16.96 25.81
CA LEU A 51 33.17 16.31 24.55
C LEU A 51 33.38 14.79 24.58
N LEU A 52 34.41 14.29 25.29
CA LEU A 52 34.63 12.86 25.46
C LEU A 52 33.57 12.20 26.35
N VAL A 53 33.05 12.91 27.36
CA VAL A 53 31.94 12.43 28.20
C VAL A 53 30.65 12.40 27.37
N GLU A 54 30.32 13.49 26.68
CA GLU A 54 29.13 13.58 25.83
C GLU A 54 29.14 12.51 24.72
N LYS A 55 30.31 12.25 24.13
CA LYS A 55 30.48 11.17 23.15
C LYS A 55 30.15 9.79 23.72
N LYS A 56 30.58 9.52 24.96
CA LYS A 56 30.30 8.23 25.63
C LYS A 56 28.80 8.10 25.94
N GLU A 57 28.19 9.14 26.48
CA GLU A 57 26.74 9.18 26.76
C GLU A 57 25.92 8.97 25.49
N CYS A 58 26.25 9.67 24.41
CA CYS A 58 25.61 9.48 23.10
C CYS A 58 25.76 8.04 22.59
N TYR A 59 26.94 7.44 22.78
CA TYR A 59 27.19 6.06 22.37
C TYR A 59 26.37 5.06 23.19
N GLU A 60 26.24 5.26 24.49
CA GLU A 60 25.40 4.44 25.37
C GLU A 60 23.91 4.53 24.97
N ILE A 61 23.42 5.73 24.64
CA ILE A 61 22.06 5.93 24.12
C ILE A 61 21.88 5.15 22.81
N VAL A 62 22.83 5.25 21.88
CA VAL A 62 22.77 4.51 20.60
C VAL A 62 22.78 3.00 20.83
N GLN A 63 23.58 2.50 21.76
CA GLN A 63 23.60 1.08 22.11
C GLN A 63 22.24 0.63 22.68
N ALA A 64 21.67 1.39 23.62
CA ALA A 64 20.37 1.08 24.20
C ALA A 64 19.24 1.08 23.16
N LEU A 65 19.26 2.02 22.21
CA LEU A 65 18.30 2.05 21.11
C LEU A 65 18.46 0.86 20.16
N ARG A 66 19.70 0.45 19.86
CA ARG A 66 19.96 -0.76 19.06
C ARG A 66 19.47 -2.03 19.75
N ALA A 67 19.65 -2.14 21.06
CA ALA A 67 19.12 -3.26 21.84
C ALA A 67 17.59 -3.32 21.74
N LYS A 68 16.89 -2.19 21.96
CA LYS A 68 15.43 -2.10 21.82
C LYS A 68 14.94 -2.47 20.42
N ILE A 69 15.64 -2.03 19.37
CA ILE A 69 15.32 -2.41 17.99
C ILE A 69 15.41 -3.93 17.82
N ASN A 70 16.47 -4.55 18.33
CA ASN A 70 16.66 -6.00 18.25
C ASN A 70 15.58 -6.77 19.04
N GLU A 71 15.19 -6.28 20.21
CA GLU A 71 14.10 -6.85 21.01
C GLU A 71 12.77 -6.82 20.23
N VAL A 72 12.41 -5.68 19.66
CA VAL A 72 11.19 -5.54 18.85
C VAL A 72 11.22 -6.47 17.64
N TYR A 73 12.36 -6.59 16.96
CA TYR A 73 12.50 -7.54 15.84
C TYR A 73 12.40 -9.00 16.30
N ALA A 74 12.95 -9.34 17.45
CA ALA A 74 12.86 -10.69 18.00
C ALA A 74 11.41 -11.05 18.34
N GLU A 75 10.69 -10.16 19.04
CA GLU A 75 9.27 -10.34 19.37
C GLU A 75 8.40 -10.47 18.11
N TYR A 76 8.63 -9.60 17.13
CA TYR A 76 7.93 -9.66 15.85
C TYR A 76 8.20 -10.99 15.12
N ASN A 77 9.46 -11.43 15.09
CA ASN A 77 9.83 -12.68 14.44
C ASN A 77 9.19 -13.91 15.10
N VAL A 78 9.02 -13.91 16.42
CA VAL A 78 8.30 -14.98 17.13
C VAL A 78 6.84 -15.04 16.67
N LYS A 79 6.13 -13.91 16.74
CA LYS A 79 4.72 -13.82 16.30
C LYS A 79 4.56 -14.16 14.81
N TYR A 80 5.50 -13.72 13.99
CA TYR A 80 5.50 -14.00 12.55
C TYR A 80 5.68 -15.49 12.26
N LYS A 81 6.56 -16.19 13.00
CA LYS A 81 6.71 -17.65 12.90
C LYS A 81 5.45 -18.38 13.34
N GLU A 82 4.84 -17.98 14.45
CA GLU A 82 3.58 -18.55 14.91
C GLU A 82 2.47 -18.41 13.86
N TYR A 83 2.37 -17.24 13.23
CA TYR A 83 1.44 -17.00 12.12
C TYR A 83 1.72 -17.93 10.93
N ILE A 84 2.97 -18.06 10.50
CA ILE A 84 3.35 -18.97 9.40
C ILE A 84 2.98 -20.41 9.73
N ASP A 85 3.24 -20.87 10.96
CA ASP A 85 2.94 -22.24 11.37
C ASP A 85 1.43 -22.48 11.42
N LEU A 86 0.64 -21.52 11.90
CA LEU A 86 -0.82 -21.58 11.87
C LEU A 86 -1.35 -21.63 10.43
N ASP A 87 -0.87 -20.77 9.54
CA ASP A 87 -1.28 -20.75 8.13
C ASP A 87 -0.90 -22.07 7.43
N ARG A 88 0.30 -22.60 7.70
CA ARG A 88 0.73 -23.90 7.19
C ARG A 88 -0.20 -25.03 7.65
N ASN A 89 -0.56 -25.04 8.94
CA ASN A 89 -1.47 -26.04 9.50
C ASN A 89 -2.88 -25.92 8.92
N TYR A 90 -3.39 -24.70 8.78
CA TYR A 90 -4.69 -24.44 8.14
C TYR A 90 -4.70 -24.92 6.69
N ASN A 91 -3.67 -24.59 5.92
CA ASN A 91 -3.54 -25.03 4.53
C ASN A 91 -3.46 -26.56 4.42
N ASN A 92 -2.76 -27.24 5.34
CA ASN A 92 -2.73 -28.69 5.40
C ASN A 92 -4.12 -29.27 5.73
N TYR A 93 -4.82 -28.72 6.72
CA TYR A 93 -6.18 -29.12 7.06
C TYR A 93 -7.13 -28.97 5.86
N MET A 94 -7.10 -27.83 5.18
CA MET A 94 -7.92 -27.58 3.99
C MET A 94 -7.60 -28.55 2.83
N ARG A 95 -6.35 -28.98 2.68
CA ARG A 95 -5.99 -30.05 1.73
C ARG A 95 -6.61 -31.40 2.13
N HIS A 96 -6.63 -31.73 3.41
CA HIS A 96 -7.28 -32.94 3.90
C HIS A 96 -8.80 -32.92 3.68
N VAL A 97 -9.47 -31.82 4.01
CA VAL A 97 -10.91 -31.65 3.77
C VAL A 97 -11.24 -31.82 2.28
N LYS A 98 -10.54 -31.09 1.40
CA LYS A 98 -10.74 -31.22 -0.05
C LYS A 98 -10.49 -32.64 -0.57
N ARG A 99 -9.54 -33.36 0.02
CA ARG A 99 -9.26 -34.76 -0.33
C ARG A 99 -10.41 -35.67 0.11
N GLN A 100 -10.97 -35.47 1.30
CA GLN A 100 -12.13 -36.24 1.76
C GLN A 100 -13.35 -35.97 0.88
N ASP A 101 -13.66 -34.69 0.61
CA ASP A 101 -14.77 -34.32 -0.28
C ASP A 101 -14.62 -34.96 -1.68
N TYR A 102 -13.38 -35.02 -2.19
CA TYR A 102 -13.10 -35.68 -3.47
C TYR A 102 -13.38 -37.19 -3.41
N LEU A 103 -12.92 -37.87 -2.35
CA LEU A 103 -13.14 -39.31 -2.15
C LEU A 103 -14.63 -39.63 -1.96
N GLU A 104 -15.37 -38.81 -1.23
CA GLU A 104 -16.83 -38.96 -1.07
C GLU A 104 -17.57 -38.79 -2.39
N ARG A 105 -17.21 -37.75 -3.18
CA ARG A 105 -17.77 -37.56 -4.52
C ARG A 105 -17.42 -38.71 -5.45
N GLN A 106 -16.23 -39.28 -5.33
CA GLN A 106 -15.81 -40.43 -6.11
C GLN A 106 -16.64 -41.67 -5.74
N LYS A 107 -16.78 -41.98 -4.45
CA LYS A 107 -17.64 -43.08 -3.97
C LYS A 107 -19.09 -42.92 -4.41
N ALA A 108 -19.66 -41.71 -4.30
CA ALA A 108 -21.03 -41.45 -4.75
C ALA A 108 -21.23 -41.58 -6.27
N ARG A 109 -20.16 -41.42 -7.07
CA ARG A 109 -20.19 -41.73 -8.52
C ARG A 109 -20.07 -43.22 -8.77
N GLU A 110 -19.19 -43.91 -8.05
CA GLU A 110 -19.02 -45.36 -8.15
C GLU A 110 -20.29 -46.10 -7.72
N GLU A 111 -20.97 -45.67 -6.66
CA GLU A 111 -22.26 -46.21 -6.22
C GLU A 111 -23.37 -45.98 -7.25
N ARG A 112 -23.42 -44.78 -7.86
CA ARG A 112 -24.37 -44.50 -8.95
C ARG A 112 -24.11 -45.37 -10.18
N ALA A 113 -22.86 -45.49 -10.59
CA ALA A 113 -22.47 -46.36 -11.71
C ALA A 113 -22.75 -47.84 -11.39
N ALA A 114 -22.54 -48.28 -10.15
CA ALA A 114 -22.86 -49.65 -9.73
C ALA A 114 -24.36 -49.92 -9.69
N ALA A 115 -25.17 -48.96 -9.24
CA ALA A 115 -26.63 -49.07 -9.27
C ALA A 115 -27.17 -49.10 -10.72
N GLU A 116 -26.61 -48.28 -11.61
CA GLU A 116 -26.94 -48.28 -13.04
C GLU A 116 -26.58 -49.61 -13.72
N ASN A 117 -25.36 -50.11 -13.51
CA ASN A 117 -24.92 -51.41 -14.03
C ASN A 117 -25.69 -52.60 -13.42
N GLY A 118 -26.11 -52.49 -12.15
CA GLY A 118 -26.93 -53.49 -11.46
C GLY A 118 -28.38 -53.52 -11.95
N MET A 119 -28.92 -52.37 -12.38
CA MET A 119 -30.27 -52.28 -12.94
C MET A 119 -30.32 -52.84 -14.37
N ASP A 120 -29.31 -52.53 -15.19
CA ASP A 120 -29.18 -52.96 -16.59
C ASP A 120 -28.98 -54.50 -16.72
N SER A 121 -28.37 -55.13 -15.71
CA SER A 121 -28.16 -56.59 -15.68
C SER A 121 -29.37 -57.40 -15.19
N SER A 122 -30.39 -56.75 -14.62
CA SER A 122 -31.58 -57.43 -14.07
C SER A 122 -32.76 -57.52 -15.04
N ASN A 123 -32.70 -56.84 -16.19
CA ASN A 123 -33.77 -56.86 -17.18
C ASN A 123 -33.21 -56.79 -18.62
N PRO A 124 -32.79 -57.93 -19.22
CA PRO A 124 -32.22 -57.96 -20.57
C PRO A 124 -33.21 -57.57 -21.68
N ASP A 125 -34.51 -57.42 -21.36
CA ASP A 125 -35.57 -57.01 -22.28
C ASP A 125 -36.06 -55.57 -22.03
N ALA A 126 -35.43 -54.80 -21.14
CA ALA A 126 -35.75 -53.39 -20.96
C ALA A 126 -35.27 -52.60 -22.19
N PRO A 127 -36.16 -51.96 -22.99
CA PRO A 127 -35.71 -51.06 -24.05
C PRO A 127 -34.89 -49.94 -23.40
N SER A 128 -33.62 -49.84 -23.83
CA SER A 128 -32.67 -48.80 -23.46
C SER A 128 -33.37 -47.49 -23.11
N SER A 129 -33.35 -47.14 -21.83
CA SER A 129 -33.96 -45.89 -21.31
C SER A 129 -33.22 -44.64 -21.79
N ALA A 130 -32.24 -44.76 -22.69
CA ALA A 130 -31.65 -43.66 -23.44
C ALA A 130 -32.65 -42.98 -24.42
N ALA A 131 -33.80 -43.59 -24.68
CA ALA A 131 -34.87 -42.99 -25.51
C ALA A 131 -35.85 -42.11 -24.73
N ASN A 132 -35.93 -42.26 -23.40
CA ASN A 132 -36.75 -41.40 -22.54
C ASN A 132 -35.81 -40.53 -21.70
N ASN A 133 -35.05 -39.68 -22.39
CA ASN A 133 -34.67 -38.43 -21.76
C ASN A 133 -35.99 -37.75 -21.36
N ASP A 134 -36.29 -37.76 -20.06
CA ASP A 134 -36.75 -36.55 -19.39
C ASP A 134 -35.74 -35.45 -19.75
N MET A 135 -35.86 -34.94 -20.98
CA MET A 135 -35.47 -33.58 -21.25
C MET A 135 -36.19 -32.81 -20.15
N PRO A 136 -35.49 -32.08 -19.25
CA PRO A 136 -36.18 -31.04 -18.54
C PRO A 136 -36.91 -30.28 -19.64
N VAL A 137 -38.20 -30.06 -19.47
CA VAL A 137 -38.92 -29.12 -20.32
C VAL A 137 -38.08 -27.85 -20.19
N VAL A 138 -37.14 -27.66 -21.12
CA VAL A 138 -36.45 -26.41 -21.34
C VAL A 138 -37.64 -25.61 -21.77
N GLU A 139 -38.21 -24.89 -20.79
CA GLU A 139 -39.38 -24.07 -20.98
C GLU A 139 -39.13 -23.39 -22.31
N ALA A 140 -40.01 -23.61 -23.29
CA ALA A 140 -39.87 -22.90 -24.55
C ALA A 140 -39.63 -21.44 -24.14
N TYR A 141 -38.56 -20.83 -24.65
CA TYR A 141 -38.08 -19.50 -24.27
C TYR A 141 -37.14 -19.37 -23.05
N ALA A 142 -36.69 -20.42 -22.34
CA ALA A 142 -35.78 -20.29 -21.19
C ALA A 142 -34.44 -19.58 -21.54
N ALA A 143 -33.89 -19.88 -22.73
CA ALA A 143 -32.71 -19.18 -23.25
C ALA A 143 -33.01 -17.72 -23.60
N GLU A 144 -34.22 -17.43 -24.08
CA GLU A 144 -34.67 -16.07 -24.39
C GLU A 144 -34.89 -15.25 -23.11
N VAL A 145 -35.52 -15.83 -22.09
CA VAL A 145 -35.69 -15.22 -20.76
C VAL A 145 -34.33 -14.87 -20.17
N PHE A 146 -33.38 -15.81 -20.20
CA PHE A 146 -32.03 -15.56 -19.67
C PHE A 146 -31.29 -14.44 -20.43
N THR A 147 -31.45 -14.37 -21.75
CA THR A 147 -30.82 -13.30 -22.55
C THR A 147 -31.49 -11.94 -22.31
N ILE A 148 -32.81 -11.91 -22.09
CA ILE A 148 -33.55 -10.70 -21.68
C ILE A 148 -33.10 -10.24 -20.28
N GLU A 149 -32.95 -11.15 -19.32
CA GLU A 149 -32.45 -10.83 -17.97
C GLU A 149 -31.05 -10.23 -17.99
N GLN A 150 -30.16 -10.77 -18.83
CA GLN A 150 -28.83 -10.22 -19.02
C GLN A 150 -28.87 -8.83 -19.66
N LEU A 151 -29.77 -8.60 -20.63
CA LEU A 151 -29.95 -7.31 -21.29
C LEU A 151 -30.47 -6.25 -20.31
N VAL A 152 -31.46 -6.59 -19.49
CA VAL A 152 -31.99 -5.73 -18.41
C VAL A 152 -30.90 -5.43 -17.38
N GLY A 153 -30.13 -6.44 -16.97
CA GLY A 153 -29.00 -6.26 -16.05
C GLY A 153 -27.91 -5.35 -16.60
N TYR A 154 -27.66 -5.40 -17.91
CA TYR A 154 -26.75 -4.48 -18.60
C TYR A 154 -27.30 -3.05 -18.63
N LEU A 155 -28.58 -2.85 -18.98
CA LEU A 155 -29.23 -1.54 -19.02
C LEU A 155 -29.29 -0.89 -17.62
N ARG A 156 -29.58 -1.67 -16.57
CA ARG A 156 -29.57 -1.18 -15.17
C ARG A 156 -28.20 -0.66 -14.73
N LYS A 157 -27.10 -1.26 -15.19
CA LYS A 157 -25.73 -0.78 -14.89
C LYS A 157 -25.39 0.55 -15.56
N LEU A 158 -26.09 0.91 -16.64
CA LEU A 158 -25.87 2.15 -17.39
C LEU A 158 -26.67 3.34 -16.81
N LEU A 159 -27.61 3.10 -15.89
CA LEU A 159 -28.32 4.16 -15.17
C LEU A 159 -27.40 4.85 -14.15
N PRO A 160 -27.59 6.16 -13.87
CA PRO A 160 -26.87 6.86 -12.80
C PRO A 160 -27.11 6.21 -11.42
N SER A 161 -26.11 6.30 -10.53
CA SER A 161 -26.09 5.60 -9.23
C SER A 161 -27.25 5.95 -8.28
N ASP A 162 -27.90 7.10 -8.49
CA ASP A 162 -29.08 7.51 -7.72
C ASP A 162 -30.37 6.85 -8.23
N ASP A 163 -30.47 6.57 -9.54
CA ASP A 163 -31.62 5.88 -10.15
C ASP A 163 -31.54 4.35 -10.00
N GLN A 164 -30.31 3.80 -9.88
CA GLN A 164 -30.10 2.38 -9.57
C GLN A 164 -30.68 1.97 -8.21
N LYS A 165 -30.79 2.90 -7.25
CA LYS A 165 -31.36 2.65 -5.91
C LYS A 165 -32.89 2.68 -5.92
N ALA A 166 -33.49 3.53 -6.74
CA ALA A 166 -34.96 3.67 -6.82
C ALA A 166 -35.63 2.42 -7.43
N VAL A 167 -35.00 1.78 -8.43
CA VAL A 167 -35.54 0.55 -9.06
C VAL A 167 -35.39 -0.66 -8.12
N VAL A 168 -34.31 -0.75 -7.35
CA VAL A 168 -34.12 -1.84 -6.36
C VAL A 168 -35.05 -1.69 -5.16
N GLU A 169 -35.36 -0.47 -4.71
CA GLU A 169 -36.35 -0.23 -3.65
C GLU A 169 -37.80 -0.53 -4.09
N ALA A 170 -38.11 -0.46 -5.39
CA ALA A 170 -39.43 -0.84 -5.92
C ALA A 170 -39.66 -2.36 -5.92
N GLU A 171 -38.63 -3.17 -6.24
CA GLU A 171 -38.71 -4.64 -6.16
C GLU A 171 -38.67 -5.16 -4.72
N VAL A 172 -37.99 -4.49 -3.78
CA VAL A 172 -37.91 -4.91 -2.36
C VAL A 172 -39.22 -4.65 -1.59
N LYS A 173 -40.11 -3.76 -2.05
CA LYS A 173 -41.43 -3.54 -1.42
C LYS A 173 -42.46 -4.64 -1.69
N ALA A 174 -42.19 -5.58 -2.62
CA ALA A 174 -43.07 -6.73 -2.87
C ALA A 174 -42.81 -7.94 -1.95
N VAL A 175 -41.80 -7.87 -1.09
CA VAL A 175 -41.54 -8.90 -0.06
C VAL A 175 -41.57 -8.23 1.30
N GLU A 176 -42.68 -8.42 2.02
CA GLU A 176 -42.82 -7.97 3.41
C GLU A 176 -41.76 -8.63 4.30
N VAL A 177 -40.73 -7.87 4.67
CA VAL A 177 -39.69 -8.32 5.61
C VAL A 177 -40.21 -8.20 7.05
N PRO A 178 -40.14 -9.26 7.88
CA PRO A 178 -40.53 -9.19 9.29
C PRO A 178 -39.62 -8.25 10.09
N LYS A 179 -40.26 -7.47 10.95
CA LYS A 179 -39.72 -6.48 11.89
C LYS A 179 -38.56 -7.06 12.72
N GLY A 180 -37.30 -6.65 12.48
CA GLY A 180 -36.23 -7.08 13.39
C GLY A 180 -34.76 -6.75 13.11
N MET A 181 -34.33 -6.37 11.90
CA MET A 181 -32.89 -6.11 11.65
C MET A 181 -32.63 -4.70 11.12
N LYS A 182 -31.98 -3.89 11.95
CA LYS A 182 -31.44 -2.58 11.57
C LYS A 182 -30.17 -2.77 10.73
N LEU A 183 -30.22 -2.30 9.48
CA LEU A 183 -29.06 -2.16 8.61
C LEU A 183 -28.08 -1.12 9.21
N LEU A 184 -26.88 -1.55 9.62
CA LEU A 184 -25.80 -0.63 9.95
C LEU A 184 -25.24 -0.01 8.67
N LYS A 185 -25.30 1.31 8.57
CA LYS A 185 -24.60 2.10 7.55
C LYS A 185 -23.10 2.10 7.87
N LYS A 186 -22.27 1.67 6.92
CA LYS A 186 -20.81 1.86 6.97
C LYS A 186 -20.51 3.36 6.82
N LYS A 187 -19.64 3.89 7.69
CA LYS A 187 -19.04 5.22 7.58
C LYS A 187 -17.66 5.08 6.93
N ASP A 188 -17.39 5.97 5.98
CA ASP A 188 -16.16 6.11 5.19
C ASP A 188 -15.05 6.85 5.95
N GLU A 189 -14.48 6.28 7.02
CA GLU A 189 -13.44 6.97 7.83
C GLU A 189 -12.10 6.23 7.96
N GLU A 190 -11.86 5.12 7.25
CA GLU A 190 -10.63 4.32 7.43
C GLU A 190 -9.56 4.46 6.32
N GLU A 191 -9.71 5.36 5.34
CA GLU A 191 -8.69 5.53 4.28
C GLU A 191 -7.59 6.57 4.57
N GLU A 192 -7.67 7.36 5.65
CA GLU A 192 -6.63 8.36 5.96
C GLU A 192 -5.41 7.81 6.71
N PHE A 193 -5.44 6.56 7.20
CA PHE A 193 -4.36 6.02 8.04
C PHE A 193 -3.19 5.38 7.27
N PHE A 194 -3.26 5.28 5.93
CA PHE A 194 -2.25 4.61 5.10
C PHE A 194 -1.39 5.53 4.20
N ALA A 195 -1.50 6.85 4.34
CA ALA A 195 -0.70 7.79 3.55
C ALA A 195 0.70 8.02 4.16
N VAL A 196 1.68 7.24 3.70
CA VAL A 196 3.12 7.40 4.00
C VAL A 196 3.65 8.75 3.48
N PRO A 197 4.37 9.56 4.28
CA PRO A 197 4.93 10.83 3.82
C PRO A 197 6.24 10.61 3.05
N LYS A 198 6.29 10.94 1.75
CA LYS A 198 7.54 10.97 0.96
C LYS A 198 8.13 12.39 0.94
N LYS A 199 9.37 12.53 1.42
CA LYS A 199 10.19 13.74 1.32
C LYS A 199 10.78 13.92 -0.08
N LYS A 200 10.60 15.15 -0.60
CA LYS A 200 11.45 16.02 -1.46
C LYS A 200 12.38 15.41 -2.54
N LYS A 201 12.24 15.97 -3.76
CA LYS A 201 13.39 16.29 -4.64
C LYS A 201 13.18 17.67 -5.27
N GLU A 202 14.06 18.61 -4.94
CA GLU A 202 14.24 19.90 -5.61
C GLU A 202 14.95 19.70 -6.95
N GLN A 203 14.52 20.38 -8.01
CA GLN A 203 15.40 20.92 -9.06
C GLN A 203 14.66 21.84 -10.04
N GLY A 204 15.12 23.10 -10.11
CA GLY A 204 15.40 23.80 -11.37
C GLY A 204 14.29 24.59 -12.08
N LYS A 205 14.30 25.93 -11.90
CA LYS A 205 13.70 26.94 -12.81
C LYS A 205 14.58 27.19 -14.05
N LYS A 206 13.92 27.63 -15.15
CA LYS A 206 14.36 28.18 -16.46
C LYS A 206 14.02 27.21 -17.60
N GLY A 207 13.22 27.50 -18.63
CA GLY A 207 12.60 28.71 -19.13
C GLY A 207 12.65 28.66 -20.67
N SER A 208 11.50 28.55 -21.34
CA SER A 208 11.26 29.07 -22.71
C SER A 208 9.78 28.88 -23.08
N GLU A 209 9.13 29.97 -23.46
CA GLU A 209 7.71 30.14 -23.82
C GLU A 209 7.28 29.46 -25.16
N PRO A 210 6.15 29.81 -25.79
CA PRO A 210 4.79 29.35 -25.46
C PRO A 210 4.12 28.70 -26.70
N ARG A 211 3.24 27.70 -26.52
CA ARG A 211 2.17 27.43 -27.50
C ARG A 211 1.07 26.54 -26.94
N LEU A 212 -0.05 27.19 -26.66
CA LEU A 212 -1.42 26.74 -26.93
C LEU A 212 -1.69 25.22 -26.86
N SER A 213 -2.11 24.75 -25.68
CA SER A 213 -3.26 23.84 -25.60
C SER A 213 -3.91 24.01 -24.24
N SER A 214 -4.99 24.76 -24.25
CA SER A 214 -5.88 25.02 -23.12
C SER A 214 -6.51 23.73 -22.63
N LYS A 215 -6.13 23.29 -21.43
CA LYS A 215 -6.92 22.37 -20.62
C LYS A 215 -7.01 22.95 -19.21
N PRO A 216 -8.11 23.65 -18.86
CA PRO A 216 -8.32 24.07 -17.49
C PRO A 216 -8.68 22.86 -16.62
N ALA A 217 -8.08 22.84 -15.42
CA ALA A 217 -8.43 21.98 -14.31
C ALA A 217 -9.93 22.14 -13.94
N PRO A 218 -10.57 21.10 -13.37
CA PRO A 218 -12.00 21.13 -13.08
C PRO A 218 -12.27 22.12 -11.95
N ALA A 219 -12.88 23.25 -12.32
CA ALA A 219 -13.64 24.05 -11.40
C ALA A 219 -14.94 23.31 -11.06
N ALA A 220 -15.30 23.38 -9.78
CA ALA A 220 -16.59 23.06 -9.19
C ALA A 220 -17.74 22.84 -10.19
N VAL A 221 -18.20 21.59 -10.32
CA VAL A 221 -19.45 21.28 -11.02
C VAL A 221 -20.59 21.54 -10.05
N ALA A 222 -21.13 22.75 -10.15
CA ALA A 222 -22.50 23.04 -9.83
C ALA A 222 -23.44 22.16 -10.68
N ALA A 223 -24.56 21.77 -10.07
CA ALA A 223 -25.61 20.92 -10.61
C ALA A 223 -25.98 21.19 -12.08
N ALA A 224 -25.94 20.15 -12.92
CA ALA A 224 -26.53 20.14 -14.26
C ALA A 224 -27.03 18.73 -14.64
N GLU A 225 -28.22 18.72 -15.25
CA GLU A 225 -29.15 17.61 -15.48
C GLU A 225 -28.59 16.36 -16.22
N PRO A 226 -29.06 15.14 -15.91
CA PRO A 226 -28.48 13.88 -16.38
C PRO A 226 -28.99 13.40 -17.77
N SER A 227 -29.39 14.28 -18.69
CA SER A 227 -30.23 13.85 -19.83
C SER A 227 -29.57 13.68 -21.21
N LYS A 228 -28.26 13.96 -21.42
CA LYS A 228 -27.67 14.00 -22.79
C LYS A 228 -26.32 13.32 -23.01
N LYS A 229 -25.99 12.26 -22.26
CA LYS A 229 -24.82 11.42 -22.61
C LYS A 229 -25.24 10.37 -23.66
N LYS A 230 -24.60 10.38 -24.83
CA LYS A 230 -24.79 9.36 -25.88
C LYS A 230 -24.18 8.03 -25.43
N LEU A 231 -24.93 6.95 -25.53
CA LEU A 231 -24.49 5.60 -25.18
C LEU A 231 -23.86 4.91 -26.39
N GLN A 232 -22.77 4.17 -26.18
CA GLN A 232 -22.17 3.30 -27.18
C GLN A 232 -22.39 1.85 -26.77
N HIS A 233 -23.15 1.10 -27.56
CA HIS A 233 -23.42 -0.31 -27.35
C HIS A 233 -22.50 -1.18 -28.21
N SER A 234 -22.16 -2.37 -27.71
CA SER A 234 -21.42 -3.37 -28.48
C SER A 234 -22.27 -3.94 -29.62
N LEU A 235 -21.63 -4.44 -30.68
CA LEU A 235 -22.35 -5.04 -31.82
C LEU A 235 -23.20 -6.26 -31.42
N GLU A 236 -22.78 -7.00 -30.38
CA GLU A 236 -23.54 -8.13 -29.85
C GLU A 236 -24.81 -7.66 -29.15
N THR A 237 -24.72 -6.62 -28.32
CA THR A 237 -25.91 -6.02 -27.67
C THR A 237 -26.88 -5.40 -28.68
N LEU A 238 -26.40 -4.86 -29.79
CA LEU A 238 -27.30 -4.35 -30.85
C LEU A 238 -28.06 -5.46 -31.56
N LYS A 239 -27.41 -6.62 -31.79
CA LYS A 239 -28.07 -7.80 -32.37
C LYS A 239 -29.15 -8.35 -31.45
N THR A 240 -28.95 -8.34 -30.13
CA THR A 240 -29.98 -8.78 -29.18
C THR A 240 -31.18 -7.84 -29.17
N PHE A 241 -30.99 -6.52 -29.20
CA PHE A 241 -32.12 -5.56 -29.32
C PHE A 241 -32.92 -5.77 -30.60
N MET A 242 -32.25 -5.99 -31.74
CA MET A 242 -32.92 -6.29 -33.01
C MET A 242 -33.66 -7.64 -33.00
N GLY A 243 -33.09 -8.66 -32.34
CA GLY A 243 -33.70 -9.98 -32.20
C GLY A 243 -35.01 -9.97 -31.42
N PHE A 244 -35.13 -9.09 -30.42
CA PHE A 244 -36.34 -8.90 -29.62
C PHE A 244 -37.24 -7.74 -30.10
N ALA A 245 -36.90 -7.11 -31.23
CA ALA A 245 -37.62 -5.95 -31.79
C ALA A 245 -37.78 -4.77 -30.80
N VAL A 246 -36.82 -4.58 -29.89
CA VAL A 246 -36.82 -3.48 -28.93
C VAL A 246 -35.99 -2.31 -29.47
N GLU A 247 -36.50 -1.09 -29.34
CA GLU A 247 -35.81 0.13 -29.74
C GLU A 247 -34.51 0.30 -28.94
N VAL A 248 -33.38 0.54 -29.62
CA VAL A 248 -32.08 0.72 -28.96
C VAL A 248 -32.04 2.10 -28.30
N PRO A 249 -31.86 2.20 -26.97
CA PRO A 249 -31.75 3.48 -26.29
C PRO A 249 -30.46 4.19 -26.71
N GLN A 250 -30.56 5.41 -27.26
CA GLN A 250 -29.39 6.16 -27.73
C GLN A 250 -28.85 7.09 -26.63
N THR A 251 -29.69 7.44 -25.65
CA THR A 251 -29.35 8.34 -24.56
C THR A 251 -29.73 7.75 -23.20
N VAL A 252 -29.06 8.20 -22.13
CA VAL A 252 -29.30 7.74 -20.75
C VAL A 252 -30.74 8.00 -20.30
N ALA A 253 -31.43 9.00 -20.87
CA ALA A 253 -32.82 9.31 -20.57
C ALA A 253 -33.83 8.30 -21.14
N GLU A 254 -33.46 7.54 -22.18
CA GLU A 254 -34.34 6.55 -22.84
C GLU A 254 -34.23 5.16 -22.21
N LEU A 255 -33.21 4.92 -21.37
CA LEU A 255 -32.97 3.67 -20.65
C LEU A 255 -34.16 3.21 -19.79
N PRO A 256 -34.79 4.05 -18.93
CA PRO A 256 -35.92 3.59 -18.12
C PRO A 256 -37.10 3.14 -18.97
N GLY A 257 -37.42 3.87 -20.04
CA GLY A 257 -38.52 3.53 -20.96
C GLY A 257 -38.25 2.30 -21.85
N THR A 258 -37.01 1.82 -21.93
CA THR A 258 -36.66 0.56 -22.62
C THR A 258 -36.55 -0.63 -21.67
N ILE A 259 -36.40 -0.40 -20.37
CA ILE A 259 -36.46 -1.46 -19.35
C ILE A 259 -37.92 -1.87 -19.05
N GLU A 260 -38.88 -0.97 -19.24
CA GLU A 260 -40.30 -1.20 -18.99
C GLU A 260 -41.08 -1.82 -20.17
N LYS A 261 -40.46 -1.88 -21.37
CA LYS A 261 -41.05 -2.49 -22.58
C LYS A 261 -40.70 -3.97 -22.67
#